data_AF-A0A0D6KAD0-F1
#
_entry.id   AF-A0A0D6KAD0-F1
#
_cell.length_a   1.000
_cell.length_b   1.000
_cell.length_c   1.000
_cell.angle_alpha   90.00
_cell.angle_beta   90.00
_cell.angle_gamma   90.00
#
_symmetry.space_group_name_H-M   'P 1'
#
loop_
_entity.id
_entity.type
_entity.pdbx_description
1 polymer ?
#
loop_
_entity_poly.entity_id
_entity_poly.type
_entity_poly.pdbx_seq_one_letter_code
_entity_poly.pdbx_strand_id
1 'polypeptide(L)' 'MSNYLNFSEKELREYVKANPQDEEAFQHFLSIIRAKPGRVVVSTDEQLEAELKKRLAL' A
#
# COMPACT_ATOMS: atom_id res chain seq x y z
N MET A 1 -12.45 -19.79 -0.06
CA MET A 1 -11.82 -18.67 0.65
C MET A 1 -10.33 -18.80 0.49
N SER A 2 -9.67 -17.80 -0.09
CA SER A 2 -8.21 -17.81 -0.26
C SER A 2 -7.52 -17.54 1.07
N ASN A 3 -6.34 -18.12 1.29
CA ASN A 3 -5.62 -18.04 2.56
C ASN A 3 -4.75 -16.77 2.69
N TYR A 4 -5.19 -15.65 2.10
CA TYR A 4 -4.40 -14.44 1.98
C TYR A 4 -4.02 -13.80 3.32
N LEU A 5 -4.75 -14.12 4.39
CA LEU A 5 -4.46 -13.66 5.76
C LEU A 5 -3.12 -14.17 6.31
N ASN A 6 -2.58 -15.25 5.73
CA ASN A 6 -1.31 -15.84 6.15
C ASN A 6 -0.15 -15.47 5.20
N PHE A 7 -0.40 -14.64 4.19
CA PHE A 7 0.64 -14.20 3.26
C PHE A 7 1.54 -13.16 3.90
N SER A 8 2.84 -13.21 3.55
CA SER A 8 3.70 -12.04 3.73
C SER A 8 3.18 -10.86 2.92
N GLU A 9 3.57 -9.64 3.27
CA GLU A 9 3.14 -8.45 2.52
C GLU A 9 3.47 -8.53 1.02
N LYS A 10 4.62 -9.12 0.68
CA LYS A 10 5.03 -9.30 -0.72
C LYS A 10 4.09 -10.26 -1.45
N GLU A 11 3.79 -11.40 -0.84
CA GLU A 11 2.86 -12.39 -1.40
C GLU A 11 1.44 -11.84 -1.51
N LEU A 12 0.98 -11.12 -0.48
CA LEU A 12 -0.32 -10.46 -0.49
C LEU A 12 -0.43 -9.42 -1.60
N ARG A 13 0.63 -8.64 -1.83
CA ARG A 13 0.68 -7.66 -2.93
C ARG A 13 0.54 -8.34 -4.29
N GLU A 14 1.28 -9.42 -4.53
CA GLU A 14 1.18 -10.15 -5.81
C GLU A 14 -0.17 -10.86 -5.97
N TYR A 15 -0.72 -11.40 -4.87
CA TYR A 15 -2.06 -11.99 -4.86
C TYR A 15 -3.14 -10.97 -5.24
N VAL A 16 -3.12 -9.78 -4.63
CA VAL A 16 -4.08 -8.71 -4.89
C VAL A 16 -4.01 -8.23 -6.35
N LYS A 17 -2.80 -8.14 -6.92
CA LYS A 17 -2.64 -7.80 -8.35
C LYS A 17 -3.25 -8.85 -9.28
N ALA A 18 -3.10 -10.13 -8.93
CA ALA A 18 -3.61 -11.25 -9.71
C ALA A 18 -5.13 -11.47 -9.54
N ASN A 19 -5.71 -10.95 -8.46
CA ASN A 19 -7.12 -11.14 -8.10
C ASN A 19 -7.79 -9.79 -7.79
N PRO A 20 -7.90 -8.87 -8.76
CA PRO A 20 -8.45 -7.54 -8.54
C PRO A 20 -9.93 -7.52 -8.11
N GLN A 21 -10.66 -8.63 -8.34
CA GLN A 21 -12.04 -8.82 -7.92
C GLN A 21 -12.19 -9.23 -6.44
N ASP A 22 -11.11 -9.63 -5.78
CA ASP A 22 -11.12 -10.03 -4.37
C ASP A 22 -10.99 -8.79 -3.47
N GLU A 23 -12.14 -8.15 -3.23
CA GLU A 23 -12.21 -6.89 -2.48
C GLU A 23 -11.74 -7.07 -1.02
N GLU A 24 -12.04 -8.22 -0.39
CA GLU A 24 -11.64 -8.47 0.99
C GLU A 24 -10.11 -8.55 1.13
N ALA A 25 -9.43 -9.25 0.21
CA ALA A 25 -7.97 -9.28 0.18
C ALA A 25 -7.37 -7.89 -0.10
N PHE A 26 -8.01 -7.11 -0.99
CA PHE A 26 -7.58 -5.74 -1.27
C PHE A 26 -7.71 -4.82 -0.04
N GLN A 27 -8.85 -4.86 0.67
CA GLN A 27 -9.06 -4.08 1.90
C GLN A 27 -8.07 -4.50 3.00
N HIS A 28 -7.80 -5.80 3.13
CA HIS A 28 -6.78 -6.30 4.05
C HIS A 28 -5.40 -5.73 3.73
N PHE A 29 -4.97 -5.80 2.46
CA PHE A 29 -3.71 -5.20 2.02
C PHE A 29 -3.64 -3.69 2.31
N LEU A 30 -4.71 -2.94 2.03
CA LEU A 30 -4.78 -1.52 2.36
C LEU A 30 -4.64 -1.25 3.86
N SER A 31 -5.25 -2.07 4.71
CA SER A 31 -5.12 -1.92 6.18
C SER A 31 -3.66 -1.99 6.63
N ILE A 32 -2.88 -2.92 6.06
CA ILE A 32 -1.45 -3.08 6.35
C ILE A 32 -0.67 -1.86 5.86
N ILE A 33 -0.89 -1.43 4.62
CA ILE A 33 -0.23 -0.25 4.06
C ILE A 33 -0.55 1.01 4.87
N ARG A 34 -1.78 1.12 5.38
CA ARG A 34 -2.21 2.26 6.20
C ARG A 34 -1.56 2.31 7.58
N ALA A 35 -1.21 1.14 8.13
CA ALA A 35 -0.55 1.02 9.42
C ALA A 35 0.97 1.23 9.36
N LYS A 36 1.58 1.31 8.17
CA LYS A 36 3.03 1.43 8.04
C LYS A 36 3.58 2.74 8.63
N PRO A 37 4.62 2.68 9.47
CA PRO A 37 5.30 3.88 9.96
C PRO A 37 5.97 4.63 8.79
N GLY A 38 6.04 5.95 8.89
CA GLY A 38 6.67 6.79 7.86
C GLY A 38 5.84 6.96 6.57
N ARG A 39 4.62 6.42 6.52
CA ARG A 39 3.69 6.67 5.41
C ARG A 39 3.33 8.16 5.38
N VAL A 40 3.58 8.80 4.24
CA VAL A 40 3.08 10.16 3.98
C VAL A 40 1.89 10.10 3.05
N VAL A 41 0.80 10.70 3.49
CA VAL A 41 -0.44 10.84 2.74
C VAL A 41 -0.47 12.24 2.16
N VAL A 42 -0.69 12.34 0.86
CA VAL A 42 -0.82 13.59 0.11
C VAL A 42 -2.15 13.59 -0.62
N SER A 43 -2.73 14.78 -0.77
CA SER A 43 -4.03 14.99 -1.43
C SER A 43 -3.93 15.86 -2.68
N THR A 44 -2.77 16.48 -2.93
CA THR A 44 -2.50 17.29 -4.13
C THR A 44 -1.13 16.97 -4.72
N ASP A 45 -0.94 17.33 -5.99
CA ASP A 45 0.33 17.11 -6.70
C ASP A 45 1.46 17.95 -6.10
N GLU A 46 1.17 19.17 -5.64
CA GLU A 46 2.17 20.03 -4.98
C GLU A 46 2.66 19.42 -3.66
N GLN A 47 1.76 18.79 -2.91
CA GLN A 47 2.13 18.08 -1.67
C GLN A 47 3.02 16.87 -1.97
N LEU A 48 2.71 16.13 -3.05
CA LEU A 48 3.54 15.02 -3.52
C LEU A 48 4.95 15.52 -3.90
N GLU A 49 5.03 16.56 -4.73
CA GLU A 49 6.30 17.12 -5.19
C GLU A 49 7.15 17.63 -4.03
N ALA A 50 6.53 18.34 -3.07
CA ALA A 50 7.21 18.82 -1.87
C ALA A 50 7.80 17.66 -1.03
N GLU A 51 7.07 16.56 -0.88
CA GLU A 51 7.56 15.42 -0.12
C GLU A 51 8.66 14.64 -0.87
N LEU A 52 8.55 14.53 -2.20
CA LEU A 52 9.61 13.94 -3.03
C LEU A 52 10.91 14.74 -2.92
N LYS A 53 10.84 16.08 -2.98
CA LYS A 53 12.02 16.95 -2.84
C LYS A 53 12.73 16.76 -1.49
N LYS A 54 11.99 16.63 -0.38
CA LYS A 54 12.59 16.39 0.95
C LYS A 54 13.38 15.09 1.02
N ARG A 55 12.91 14.04 0.34
CA ARG A 55 13.52 12.69 0.39
C ARG A 55 14.65 12.48 -0.58
N LEU A 56 14.65 13.20 -1.71
CA LEU A 56 15.72 13.15 -2.71
C LEU A 56 16.88 14.09 -2.38
N ALA A 57 16.65 15.09 -1.52
CA ALA A 57 17.68 16.01 -1.05
C ALA A 57 18.49 15.48 0.15
N LEU A 58 18.20 14.26 0.61
CA LEU A 58 18.96 13.48 1.61
C LEU A 58 19.73 12.36 0.90
#